data_AF-A0A964G5U4-F1
#
_entry.id   AF-A0A964G5U4-F1
#
_cell.length_a   1.000
_cell.length_b   1.000
_cell.length_c   1.000
_cell.angle_alpha   90.00
_cell.angle_beta   90.00
_cell.angle_gamma   90.00
#
_symmetry.space_group_name_H-M   'P 1'
#
loop_
_entity.id
_entity.type
_entity.pdbx_description
1 polymer ?
#
loop_
_entity_poly.entity_id
_entity_poly.type
_entity_poly.pdbx_seq_one_letter_code
_entity_poly.pdbx_strand_id
1 'polypeptide(L)'
;MQSDAGSDPEIYTEAEMIGTVSFSDDEGFTFISRERLPAGMFACYQEAGRNILCRVKQSEPLNRYPQEFLMDPGLSAAEVSEFYGLDPRDFKYYSYSASVVGYFDNAMGEFISPRMNPECGMKIYRAGDEVLKCISKVKPGDIGSALIGTVLGETAGIALSVRDIVSQHISVIASTGAGKSYTVGVLVEELLKPYNMAPVLIFDPHAEYSALSDLSNNPEFITSSYRPKVRTIKPKDIKIRISDLLLSDFISIMDDGTMSDKMKMLFRSAYHNLKKNNRKQFTRNELKTEIMALEDDTNKPTIEGIIWRFGKLNAQIFDDFVTFPVSDYFKVGQLTIMDVSGIDETVQQLIASVMLRRLFDAREGTENNRYNESNVDKFLPYPVFVVIEEAHRFAPHSKESKSKSIIKTILSEGRKFGVGVCLISQRPSKLDADSLSQCMTQITMRIINPADQQQISQSIESASREMISELPALAKGQAIISGVAINTPTLVRIRKKLTGDLKGRSKDAPELWAAERKYEEKHIALQVRADEEMDVGV
;
A
#
# COMPACT_ATOMS: atom_id res chain seq x y z
N MET A 1 10.53 66.96 10.91
CA MET A 1 9.29 66.17 11.08
C MET A 1 9.28 65.17 9.92
N GLN A 2 9.83 63.93 10.00
CA GLN A 2 9.57 62.84 10.96
C GLN A 2 8.08 62.78 11.32
N SER A 3 7.34 61.69 11.22
CA SER A 3 7.49 60.28 10.86
C SER A 3 6.06 59.82 10.48
N ASP A 4 5.82 58.78 9.69
CA ASP A 4 5.60 57.44 10.24
C ASP A 4 5.62 56.43 9.09
N ALA A 5 6.64 55.57 9.12
CA ALA A 5 6.59 54.28 8.46
C ALA A 5 5.72 53.38 9.36
N GLY A 6 4.57 52.97 8.86
CA GLY A 6 3.76 51.93 9.47
C GLY A 6 4.55 50.64 9.49
N SER A 7 4.90 50.21 10.69
CA SER A 7 5.44 48.90 11.02
C SER A 7 4.51 47.79 10.55
N ASP A 8 4.95 47.00 9.57
CA ASP A 8 4.41 45.66 9.37
C ASP A 8 4.61 44.85 10.65
N PRO A 9 3.63 44.06 11.09
CA PRO A 9 3.71 43.35 12.36
C PRO A 9 4.73 42.22 12.25
N GLU A 10 5.83 42.36 12.99
CA GLU A 10 6.70 41.25 13.43
C GLU A 10 5.84 40.23 14.19
N ILE A 11 5.36 39.20 13.50
CA ILE A 11 4.75 38.01 14.13
C ILE A 11 5.40 36.77 13.53
N TYR A 12 6.66 36.49 13.86
CA TYR A 12 7.27 35.15 13.69
C TYR A 12 8.44 34.99 14.67
N THR A 13 8.14 34.98 15.97
CA THR A 13 9.06 34.58 17.02
C THR A 13 8.91 33.09 17.32
N GLU A 14 10.05 32.40 17.46
CA GLU A 14 10.24 31.01 17.93
C GLU A 14 10.43 29.88 16.89
N ALA A 15 11.08 30.15 15.75
CA ALA A 15 11.80 29.07 15.06
C ALA A 15 13.17 28.89 15.74
N GLU A 16 13.39 27.77 16.44
CA GLU A 16 14.66 27.48 17.11
C GLU A 16 15.79 27.38 16.07
N MET A 17 16.81 28.24 16.21
CA MET A 17 17.98 28.22 15.33
C MET A 17 18.85 27.01 15.67
N ILE A 18 19.01 26.10 14.71
CA ILE A 18 19.77 24.86 14.89
C ILE A 18 21.17 24.93 14.29
N GLY A 19 21.46 25.87 13.38
CA GLY A 19 22.78 25.95 12.77
C GLY A 19 23.02 27.13 11.83
N THR A 20 24.18 27.14 11.19
CA THR A 20 24.57 28.18 10.21
C THR A 20 25.29 27.53 9.03
N VAL A 21 24.91 27.94 7.81
CA VAL A 21 25.50 27.42 6.55
C VAL A 21 26.99 27.77 6.51
N SER A 22 27.83 26.76 6.32
CA SER A 22 29.29 26.90 6.22
C SER A 22 29.77 26.91 4.78
N PHE A 23 29.14 26.11 3.91
CA PHE A 23 29.53 25.96 2.51
C PHE A 23 28.32 25.55 1.67
N SER A 24 28.27 25.99 0.42
CA SER A 24 27.19 25.69 -0.52
C SER A 24 27.77 25.53 -1.92
N ASP A 25 27.33 24.49 -2.63
CA ASP A 25 27.69 24.21 -4.02
C ASP A 25 26.45 23.79 -4.83
N ASP A 26 26.62 23.20 -6.01
CA ASP A 26 25.51 22.74 -6.86
C ASP A 26 24.89 21.40 -6.37
N GLU A 27 25.62 20.61 -5.58
CA GLU A 27 25.18 19.30 -5.09
C GLU A 27 24.41 19.38 -3.77
N GLY A 28 24.59 20.48 -3.02
CA GLY A 28 23.87 20.76 -1.79
C GLY A 28 24.54 21.87 -0.97
N PHE A 29 24.31 21.84 0.33
CA PHE A 29 24.99 22.72 1.26
C PHE A 29 25.36 22.00 2.55
N THR A 30 26.31 22.57 3.27
CA THR A 30 26.69 22.12 4.60
C THR A 30 26.41 23.22 5.61
N PHE A 31 26.02 22.82 6.81
CA PHE A 31 25.83 23.74 7.93
C PHE A 31 26.42 23.16 9.21
N ILE A 32 26.89 24.05 10.08
CA ILE A 32 27.46 23.68 11.37
C ILE A 32 26.38 23.82 12.44
N SER A 33 26.23 22.79 13.27
CA SER A 33 25.34 22.78 14.44
C SER A 33 26.07 22.25 15.67
N ARG A 34 25.64 22.73 16.85
CA ARG A 34 26.07 22.21 18.15
C ARG A 34 25.24 21.01 18.62
N GLU A 35 24.12 20.77 17.97
CA GLU A 35 23.17 19.73 18.33
C GLU A 35 23.38 18.48 17.47
N ARG A 36 22.99 17.32 18.02
CA ARG A 36 22.90 16.09 17.25
C ARG A 36 21.55 16.02 16.57
N LEU A 37 21.55 16.21 15.25
CA LEU A 37 20.37 16.20 14.42
C LEU A 37 20.22 14.83 13.74
N PRO A 38 19.03 14.21 13.76
CA PRO A 38 18.78 12.97 13.05
C PRO A 38 18.92 13.15 11.52
N ALA A 39 19.45 12.11 10.85
CA ALA A 39 19.35 12.01 9.40
C ALA A 39 17.87 11.99 8.96
N GLY A 40 17.57 12.63 7.83
CA GLY A 40 16.21 12.75 7.30
C GLY A 40 15.34 13.82 7.98
N MET A 41 15.82 14.45 9.07
CA MET A 41 15.11 15.54 9.72
C MET A 41 14.90 16.72 8.75
N PHE A 42 13.73 17.33 8.83
CA PHE A 42 13.44 18.56 8.11
C PHE A 42 13.92 19.78 8.90
N ALA A 43 14.57 20.69 8.19
CA ALA A 43 14.95 22.00 8.67
C ALA A 43 14.46 23.04 7.66
N CYS A 44 14.60 24.32 7.99
CA CYS A 44 14.34 25.38 7.04
C CYS A 44 15.34 26.52 7.15
N TYR A 45 15.46 27.29 6.08
CA TYR A 45 16.13 28.59 6.07
C TYR A 45 15.16 29.62 5.51
N GLN A 46 15.47 30.89 5.76
CA GLN A 46 14.67 32.01 5.28
C GLN A 46 15.39 32.74 4.15
N GLU A 47 14.68 32.94 3.06
CA GLU A 47 15.17 33.68 1.89
C GLU A 47 14.02 34.46 1.28
N ALA A 48 14.22 35.76 1.03
CA ALA A 48 13.20 36.66 0.47
C ALA A 48 11.82 36.58 1.18
N GLY A 49 11.82 36.43 2.52
CA GLY A 49 10.60 36.34 3.33
C GLY A 49 9.87 34.98 3.24
N ARG A 50 10.48 33.96 2.64
CA ARG A 50 9.90 32.61 2.50
C ARG A 50 10.68 31.62 3.36
N ASN A 51 9.98 30.67 3.98
CA ASN A 51 10.59 29.52 4.64
C ASN A 51 10.82 28.41 3.60
N ILE A 52 12.08 28.11 3.33
CA ILE A 52 12.48 27.07 2.38
C ILE A 52 12.84 25.81 3.16
N LEU A 53 12.12 24.73 2.88
CA LEU A 53 12.32 23.42 3.48
C LEU A 53 13.61 22.79 2.94
N CYS A 54 14.43 22.26 3.83
CA CYS A 54 15.61 21.48 3.52
C CYS A 54 15.63 20.18 4.34
N ARG A 55 16.45 19.23 3.92
CA ARG A 55 16.57 17.91 4.57
C ARG A 55 18.01 17.67 5.00
N VAL A 56 18.17 17.31 6.28
CA VAL A 56 19.45 16.88 6.85
C VAL A 56 19.80 15.50 6.31
N LYS A 57 21.01 15.33 5.77
CA LYS A 57 21.49 14.06 5.20
C LYS A 57 22.41 13.32 6.16
N GLN A 58 23.67 13.76 6.25
CA GLN A 58 24.70 13.09 7.03
C GLN A 58 25.43 14.11 7.91
N SER A 59 26.01 13.61 9.01
CA SER A 59 26.73 14.42 9.97
C SER A 59 28.16 13.92 10.14
N GLU A 60 29.11 14.84 10.22
CA GLU A 60 30.49 14.54 10.61
C GLU A 60 30.91 15.44 11.77
N PRO A 61 31.64 14.93 12.78
CA PRO A 61 32.23 15.77 13.80
C PRO A 61 33.20 16.77 13.14
N LEU A 62 33.04 18.06 13.44
CA LEU A 62 33.88 19.10 12.87
C LEU A 62 35.33 18.97 13.35
N ASN A 63 35.50 18.65 14.63
CA ASN A 63 36.79 18.36 15.26
C ASN A 63 36.77 16.94 15.80
N ARG A 64 37.93 16.25 15.75
CA ARG A 64 38.13 14.91 16.33
C ARG A 64 39.25 14.98 17.35
N TYR A 65 39.10 14.27 18.46
CA TYR A 65 40.22 14.11 19.39
C TYR A 65 41.40 13.42 18.70
N PRO A 66 42.65 13.74 19.07
CA PRO A 66 43.84 13.04 18.57
C PRO A 66 43.70 11.53 18.75
N GLN A 67 44.13 10.74 17.75
CA GLN A 67 43.94 9.28 17.77
C GLN A 67 44.73 8.61 18.88
N GLU A 68 45.87 9.21 19.26
CA GLU A 68 46.77 8.77 20.32
C GLU A 68 46.07 8.67 21.67
N PHE A 69 45.12 9.57 21.93
CA PHE A 69 44.29 9.55 23.13
C PHE A 69 43.26 8.42 23.10
N LEU A 70 42.62 8.19 21.95
CA LEU A 70 41.59 7.16 21.80
C LEU A 70 42.15 5.74 21.92
N MET A 71 43.47 5.57 21.86
CA MET A 71 44.16 4.30 22.07
C MET A 71 44.28 3.91 23.54
N ASP A 72 44.08 4.85 24.47
CA ASP A 72 44.07 4.58 25.91
C ASP A 72 42.64 4.73 26.47
N PRO A 73 41.92 3.62 26.72
CA PRO A 73 40.55 3.67 27.25
C PRO A 73 40.46 4.26 28.66
N GLY A 74 41.59 4.42 29.37
CA GLY A 74 41.65 4.95 30.72
C GLY A 74 41.69 6.47 30.80
N LEU A 75 42.02 7.16 29.70
CA LEU A 75 42.07 8.62 29.67
C LEU A 75 40.69 9.19 29.33
N SER A 76 40.23 10.15 30.13
CA SER A 76 38.98 10.87 29.90
C SER A 76 39.15 12.06 28.95
N ALA A 77 38.07 12.46 28.27
CA ALA A 77 38.11 13.56 27.31
C ALA A 77 38.57 14.89 27.94
N ALA A 78 38.29 15.08 29.24
CA ALA A 78 38.72 16.26 29.99
C ALA A 78 40.25 16.29 30.19
N GLU A 79 40.86 15.15 30.53
CA GLU A 79 42.31 15.04 30.76
C GLU A 79 43.11 15.33 29.49
N VAL A 80 42.59 14.94 28.32
CA VAL A 80 43.26 15.23 27.04
C VAL A 80 43.01 16.63 26.51
N SER A 81 41.82 17.17 26.77
CA SER A 81 41.59 18.59 26.59
C SER A 81 42.56 19.44 27.42
N GLU A 82 42.81 19.07 28.68
CA GLU A 82 43.79 19.75 29.53
C GLU A 82 45.22 19.57 29.03
N PHE A 83 45.62 18.34 28.67
CA PHE A 83 46.98 18.04 28.21
C PHE A 83 47.36 18.75 26.91
N TYR A 84 46.43 18.88 25.96
CA TYR A 84 46.66 19.55 24.67
C TYR A 84 46.18 21.01 24.62
N GLY A 85 45.62 21.54 25.71
CA GLY A 85 45.05 22.88 25.75
C GLY A 85 43.84 23.07 24.83
N LEU A 86 43.06 22.01 24.60
CA LEU A 86 41.88 22.01 23.74
C LEU A 86 40.62 22.22 24.58
N ASP A 87 39.71 23.09 24.14
CA ASP A 87 38.42 23.24 24.82
C ASP A 87 37.50 22.05 24.48
N PRO A 88 37.00 21.27 25.48
CA PRO A 88 36.06 20.17 25.23
C PRO A 88 34.80 20.61 24.46
N ARG A 89 34.46 21.90 24.48
CA ARG A 89 33.33 22.48 23.74
C ARG A 89 33.57 22.56 22.24
N ASP A 90 34.83 22.56 21.78
CA ASP A 90 35.17 22.61 20.35
C ASP A 90 34.91 21.28 19.64
N PHE A 91 34.79 20.18 20.39
CA PHE A 91 34.42 18.85 19.88
C PHE A 91 32.91 18.59 19.90
N LYS A 92 32.10 19.60 20.23
CA LYS A 92 30.62 19.49 20.25
C LYS A 92 29.96 19.97 18.95
N TYR A 93 30.74 20.41 17.97
CA TYR A 93 30.21 20.85 16.68
C TYR A 93 30.21 19.72 15.67
N TYR A 94 29.15 19.69 14.87
CA TYR A 94 28.95 18.75 13.78
C TYR A 94 28.71 19.54 12.50
N SER A 95 29.38 19.14 11.43
CA SER A 95 29.09 19.56 10.07
C SER A 95 28.02 18.63 9.51
N TYR A 96 26.91 19.18 9.02
CA TYR A 96 25.83 18.43 8.39
C TYR A 96 25.75 18.76 6.92
N SER A 97 25.69 17.75 6.06
CA SER A 97 25.24 17.91 4.68
C SER A 97 23.72 17.97 4.63
N ALA A 98 23.18 18.83 3.77
CA ALA A 98 21.77 18.99 3.55
C ALA A 98 21.45 19.29 2.09
N SER A 99 20.23 18.94 1.68
CA SER A 99 19.70 19.28 0.36
C SER A 99 18.47 20.17 0.50
N VAL A 100 18.38 21.17 -0.35
CA VAL A 100 17.17 21.98 -0.48
C VAL A 100 16.05 21.13 -1.05
N VAL A 101 14.88 21.19 -0.42
CA VAL A 101 13.68 20.50 -0.87
C VAL A 101 12.81 21.48 -1.65
N GLY A 102 12.44 22.60 -1.03
CA GLY A 102 11.63 23.63 -1.67
C GLY A 102 10.66 24.33 -0.72
N TYR A 103 9.73 25.08 -1.28
CA TYR A 103 8.67 25.77 -0.53
C TYR A 103 7.36 25.68 -1.31
N PHE A 104 6.24 25.89 -0.62
CA PHE A 104 4.94 25.96 -1.28
C PHE A 104 4.67 27.39 -1.74
N ASP A 105 4.46 27.59 -3.05
CA ASP A 105 4.09 28.88 -3.60
C ASP A 105 2.57 29.00 -3.70
N ASN A 106 1.98 29.85 -2.87
CA ASN A 106 0.53 30.03 -2.81
C ASN A 106 -0.06 30.65 -4.10
N ALA A 107 0.72 31.39 -4.88
CA ALA A 107 0.25 32.00 -6.12
C ALA A 107 0.18 30.97 -7.26
N MET A 108 1.14 30.05 -7.32
CA MET A 108 1.13 28.94 -8.28
C MET A 108 0.32 27.73 -7.82
N GLY A 109 0.10 27.59 -6.51
CA GLY A 109 -0.56 26.41 -5.93
C GLY A 109 0.29 25.14 -6.00
N GLU A 110 1.60 25.28 -6.14
CA GLU A 110 2.55 24.18 -6.33
C GLU A 110 3.76 24.29 -5.41
N PHE A 111 4.43 23.16 -5.20
CA PHE A 111 5.67 23.10 -4.43
C PHE A 111 6.86 23.34 -5.36
N ILE A 112 7.63 24.39 -5.08
CA ILE A 112 8.72 24.88 -5.94
C ILE A 112 10.06 24.59 -5.28
N SER A 113 10.98 24.01 -6.05
CA SER A 113 12.39 23.98 -5.68
C SER A 113 13.07 25.27 -6.17
N PRO A 114 13.73 26.05 -5.29
CA PRO A 114 14.35 27.34 -5.63
C PRO A 114 15.53 27.24 -6.61
N ARG A 115 15.98 26.02 -6.96
CA ARG A 115 17.13 25.74 -7.86
C ARG A 115 18.47 26.37 -7.45
N MET A 116 18.51 27.03 -6.30
CA MET A 116 19.70 27.61 -5.69
C MET A 116 19.77 27.14 -4.24
N ASN A 117 20.99 26.88 -3.79
CA ASN A 117 21.27 26.53 -2.40
C ASN A 117 21.51 27.81 -1.57
N PRO A 118 21.32 27.76 -0.24
CA PRO A 118 21.45 28.93 0.62
C PRO A 118 22.88 29.48 0.64
N GLU A 119 23.02 30.80 0.77
CA GLU A 119 24.33 31.44 0.89
C GLU A 119 25.05 31.07 2.21
N CYS A 120 26.39 31.08 2.16
CA CYS A 120 27.20 30.91 3.36
C CYS A 120 26.85 31.96 4.42
N GLY A 121 26.74 31.52 5.68
CA GLY A 121 26.35 32.37 6.80
C GLY A 121 24.84 32.46 7.05
N MET A 122 23.99 31.96 6.14
CA MET A 122 22.54 31.87 6.38
C MET A 122 22.24 30.98 7.58
N LYS A 123 21.16 31.32 8.30
CA LYS A 123 20.73 30.61 9.51
C LYS A 123 19.80 29.47 9.13
N ILE A 124 20.03 28.31 9.75
CA ILE A 124 19.18 27.13 9.64
C ILE A 124 18.36 27.03 10.92
N TYR A 125 17.06 26.83 10.75
CA TYR A 125 16.07 26.71 11.80
C TYR A 125 15.41 25.34 11.76
N ARG A 126 14.87 24.91 12.90
CA ARG A 126 14.00 23.74 12.95
C ARG A 126 12.73 24.00 12.13
N ALA A 127 12.31 23.03 11.32
CA ALA A 127 11.09 23.18 10.54
C ALA A 127 9.86 23.12 11.47
N GLY A 128 9.17 24.24 11.61
CA GLY A 128 7.91 24.31 12.37
C GLY A 128 6.75 23.61 11.64
N ASP A 129 5.66 23.34 12.38
CA ASP A 129 4.46 22.67 11.87
C ASP A 129 3.87 23.34 10.62
N GLU A 130 3.97 24.66 10.49
CA GLU A 130 3.48 25.38 9.30
C GLU A 130 4.23 24.99 8.02
N VAL A 131 5.55 24.85 8.11
CA VAL A 131 6.39 24.46 6.96
C VAL A 131 6.22 22.97 6.67
N LEU A 132 6.11 22.14 7.73
CA LEU A 132 5.89 20.70 7.58
C LEU A 132 4.54 20.36 6.95
N LYS A 133 3.51 21.18 7.15
CA LYS A 133 2.21 21.01 6.46
C LYS A 133 2.34 21.06 4.94
N CYS A 134 3.30 21.83 4.41
CA CYS A 134 3.56 21.92 2.97
C CYS A 134 4.06 20.62 2.35
N ILE A 135 4.47 19.63 3.16
CA ILE A 135 4.78 18.28 2.69
C ILE A 135 3.53 17.65 2.08
N SER A 136 2.36 17.83 2.70
CA SER A 136 1.10 17.28 2.21
C SER A 136 0.48 18.20 1.15
N LYS A 137 -0.12 17.63 0.11
CA LYS A 137 -0.88 18.38 -0.90
C LYS A 137 -2.25 18.86 -0.39
N VAL A 138 -2.78 18.12 0.57
CA VAL A 138 -4.12 18.29 1.14
C VAL A 138 -3.98 18.36 2.66
N LYS A 139 -4.88 19.08 3.34
CA LYS A 139 -4.81 19.18 4.80
C LYS A 139 -5.55 17.99 5.43
N PRO A 140 -5.06 17.46 6.56
CA PRO A 140 -5.78 16.43 7.30
C PRO A 140 -7.21 16.89 7.64
N GLY A 141 -8.20 16.09 7.25
CA GLY A 141 -9.63 16.37 7.49
C GLY A 141 -10.35 17.05 6.31
N ASP A 142 -9.62 17.51 5.29
CA ASP A 142 -10.24 18.00 4.05
C ASP A 142 -10.89 16.86 3.27
N ILE A 143 -11.92 17.18 2.48
CA ILE A 143 -12.48 16.25 1.50
C ILE A 143 -11.37 15.83 0.53
N GLY A 144 -11.19 14.52 0.36
CA GLY A 144 -10.12 13.98 -0.47
C GLY A 144 -8.76 13.88 0.23
N SER A 145 -8.70 14.00 1.57
CA SER A 145 -7.48 13.76 2.35
C SER A 145 -7.47 12.38 3.01
N ALA A 146 -6.29 11.79 3.18
CA ALA A 146 -6.10 10.57 3.95
C ALA A 146 -4.92 10.71 4.91
N LEU A 147 -5.19 10.92 6.20
CA LEU A 147 -4.15 11.06 7.24
C LEU A 147 -3.49 9.70 7.55
N ILE A 148 -2.25 9.52 7.11
CA ILE A 148 -1.53 8.26 7.25
C ILE A 148 -0.71 8.21 8.55
N GLY A 149 -0.22 9.35 9.04
CA GLY A 149 0.72 9.37 10.14
C GLY A 149 1.25 10.76 10.44
N THR A 150 2.37 10.83 11.13
CA THR A 150 3.11 12.08 11.37
C THR A 150 4.52 11.99 10.80
N VAL A 151 5.11 13.13 10.47
CA VAL A 151 6.54 13.22 10.15
C VAL A 151 7.35 12.59 11.28
N LEU A 152 8.34 11.76 10.92
CA LEU A 152 9.11 11.03 11.92
C LEU A 152 9.85 11.99 12.86
N GLY A 153 9.54 11.91 14.16
CA GLY A 153 10.15 12.78 15.18
C GLY A 153 9.39 14.08 15.43
N GLU A 154 8.35 14.38 14.66
CA GLU A 154 7.58 15.61 14.73
C GLU A 154 6.07 15.33 14.93
N THR A 155 5.31 16.36 15.26
CA THR A 155 3.85 16.31 15.48
C THR A 155 3.03 16.54 14.21
N ALA A 156 3.63 17.12 13.17
CA ALA A 156 2.97 17.43 11.91
C ALA A 156 2.40 16.17 11.23
N GLY A 157 1.09 16.18 10.97
CA GLY A 157 0.38 15.10 10.28
C GLY A 157 0.67 15.08 8.78
N ILE A 158 0.81 13.89 8.22
CA ILE A 158 0.99 13.65 6.78
C ILE A 158 -0.27 13.05 6.19
N ALA A 159 -0.90 13.82 5.29
CA ALA A 159 -2.08 13.41 4.55
C ALA A 159 -1.77 13.19 3.07
N LEU A 160 -2.29 12.10 2.52
CA LEU A 160 -2.24 11.81 1.09
C LEU A 160 -3.49 12.35 0.39
N SER A 161 -3.29 12.83 -0.83
CA SER A 161 -4.40 13.15 -1.75
C SER A 161 -5.09 11.87 -2.20
N VAL A 162 -6.35 11.68 -1.78
CA VAL A 162 -7.22 10.56 -2.20
C VAL A 162 -7.44 10.60 -3.71
N ARG A 163 -7.59 11.81 -4.29
CA ARG A 163 -7.70 12.00 -5.73
C ARG A 163 -6.50 11.40 -6.47
N ASP A 164 -5.29 11.67 -5.97
CA ASP A 164 -4.06 11.23 -6.63
C ASP A 164 -3.85 9.72 -6.49
N ILE A 165 -4.10 9.12 -5.33
CA ILE A 165 -3.97 7.66 -5.16
C ILE A 165 -5.04 6.87 -5.92
N VAL A 166 -6.25 7.42 -6.10
CA VAL A 166 -7.30 6.78 -6.91
C VAL A 166 -6.99 6.91 -8.40
N SER A 167 -6.46 8.05 -8.84
CA SER A 167 -6.20 8.29 -10.26
C SER A 167 -4.83 7.79 -10.75
N GLN A 168 -3.84 7.63 -9.88
CA GLN A 168 -2.47 7.27 -10.25
C GLN A 168 -1.94 6.08 -9.45
N HIS A 169 -2.85 5.35 -8.80
CA HIS A 169 -2.58 4.13 -8.06
C HIS A 169 -1.61 4.33 -6.88
N ILE A 170 -1.54 3.33 -6.02
CA ILE A 170 -0.64 3.33 -4.88
C ILE A 170 -0.05 1.93 -4.67
N SER A 171 1.17 1.86 -4.15
CA SER A 171 1.75 0.60 -3.68
C SER A 171 2.14 0.67 -2.21
N VAL A 172 1.98 -0.44 -1.49
CA VAL A 172 2.43 -0.61 -0.11
C VAL A 172 3.42 -1.78 -0.07
N ILE A 173 4.68 -1.46 0.17
CA ILE A 173 5.79 -2.42 0.07
C ILE A 173 6.45 -2.54 1.44
N ALA A 174 6.56 -3.77 1.97
CA ALA A 174 7.33 -3.99 3.19
C ALA A 174 7.69 -5.46 3.44
N SER A 175 8.70 -5.70 4.28
CA SER A 175 9.01 -7.05 4.78
C SER A 175 7.90 -7.60 5.69
N THR A 176 7.92 -8.91 5.95
CA THR A 176 7.02 -9.55 6.93
C THR A 176 7.15 -8.89 8.31
N GLY A 177 6.02 -8.64 8.97
CA GLY A 177 6.00 -8.05 10.32
C GLY A 177 6.25 -6.53 10.39
N ALA A 178 6.55 -5.85 9.28
CA ALA A 178 6.80 -4.40 9.27
C ALA A 178 5.53 -3.55 9.47
N GLY A 179 4.35 -4.11 9.20
CA GLY A 179 3.05 -3.46 9.39
C GLY A 179 2.24 -3.19 8.12
N LYS A 180 2.45 -3.91 7.00
CA LYS A 180 1.73 -3.69 5.73
C LYS A 180 0.21 -3.62 5.88
N SER A 181 -0.40 -4.70 6.36
CA SER A 181 -1.85 -4.82 6.49
C SER A 181 -2.39 -3.76 7.46
N TYR A 182 -1.62 -3.41 8.50
CA TYR A 182 -1.94 -2.33 9.43
C TYR A 182 -2.02 -0.97 8.73
N THR A 183 -1.00 -0.63 7.93
CA THR A 183 -0.95 0.60 7.12
C THR A 183 -2.08 0.66 6.10
N VAL A 184 -2.39 -0.47 5.46
CA VAL A 184 -3.54 -0.59 4.54
C VAL A 184 -4.86 -0.37 5.29
N GLY A 185 -4.98 -0.92 6.51
CA GLY A 185 -6.12 -0.66 7.38
C GLY A 185 -6.29 0.82 7.71
N VAL A 186 -5.20 1.54 8.01
CA VAL A 186 -5.21 3.01 8.18
C VAL A 186 -5.70 3.71 6.91
N LEU A 187 -5.18 3.32 5.74
CA LEU A 187 -5.62 3.89 4.46
C LEU A 187 -7.11 3.66 4.21
N VAL A 188 -7.61 2.45 4.46
CA VAL A 188 -9.03 2.10 4.26
C VAL A 188 -9.93 2.82 5.26
N GLU A 189 -9.49 3.01 6.51
CA GLU A 189 -10.17 3.88 7.48
C GLU A 189 -10.36 5.29 6.90
N GLU A 190 -9.28 5.90 6.40
CA GLU A 190 -9.36 7.24 5.80
C GLU A 190 -10.27 7.31 4.58
N LEU A 191 -10.21 6.30 3.70
CA LEU A 191 -11.09 6.21 2.53
C LEU A 191 -12.57 6.12 2.89
N LEU A 192 -12.91 5.51 4.04
CA LEU A 192 -14.28 5.38 4.53
C LEU A 192 -14.71 6.44 5.54
N LYS A 193 -13.88 7.44 5.83
CA LYS A 193 -14.32 8.61 6.61
C LYS A 193 -15.50 9.33 5.93
N PRO A 194 -16.36 10.03 6.70
CA PRO A 194 -17.57 10.66 6.17
C PRO A 194 -17.33 11.67 5.05
N TYR A 195 -16.14 12.27 4.97
CA TYR A 195 -15.80 13.22 3.91
C TYR A 195 -15.25 12.58 2.63
N ASN A 196 -14.94 11.27 2.63
CA ASN A 196 -14.42 10.54 1.47
C ASN A 196 -15.40 9.51 0.91
N MET A 197 -16.04 8.72 1.78
CA MET A 197 -17.05 7.72 1.43
C MET A 197 -16.68 6.82 0.23
N ALA A 198 -15.42 6.42 0.07
CA ALA A 198 -14.96 5.71 -1.12
C ALA A 198 -15.56 4.29 -1.21
N PRO A 199 -15.97 3.81 -2.40
CA PRO A 199 -16.23 2.40 -2.63
C PRO A 199 -14.91 1.61 -2.69
N VAL A 200 -14.70 0.70 -1.74
CA VAL A 200 -13.45 -0.05 -1.62
C VAL A 200 -13.72 -1.56 -1.74
N LEU A 201 -12.93 -2.27 -2.55
CA LEU A 201 -12.83 -3.73 -2.49
C LEU A 201 -11.42 -4.14 -2.05
N ILE A 202 -11.31 -5.08 -1.11
CA ILE A 202 -10.06 -5.76 -0.77
C ILE A 202 -10.12 -7.22 -1.25
N PHE A 203 -9.14 -7.64 -2.05
CA PHE A 203 -8.84 -9.06 -2.27
C PHE A 203 -7.93 -9.55 -1.15
N ASP A 204 -8.46 -10.46 -0.32
CA ASP A 204 -7.83 -10.90 0.93
C ASP A 204 -7.55 -12.42 0.87
N PRO A 205 -6.33 -12.84 0.45
CA PRO A 205 -5.95 -14.24 0.40
C PRO A 205 -5.63 -14.85 1.77
N HIS A 206 -5.55 -14.05 2.84
CA HIS A 206 -5.12 -14.49 4.18
C HIS A 206 -6.18 -14.26 5.28
N ALA A 207 -7.33 -13.68 4.93
CA ALA A 207 -8.43 -13.33 5.83
C ALA A 207 -8.03 -12.35 6.96
N GLU A 208 -7.09 -11.44 6.70
CA GLU A 208 -6.53 -10.52 7.71
C GLU A 208 -7.47 -9.33 8.03
N TYR A 209 -8.31 -8.91 7.07
CA TYR A 209 -9.05 -7.64 7.16
C TYR A 209 -10.38 -7.70 7.92
N SER A 210 -10.74 -8.85 8.50
CA SER A 210 -12.04 -9.02 9.18
C SER A 210 -12.31 -8.00 10.31
N ALA A 211 -11.27 -7.47 10.96
CA ALA A 211 -11.41 -6.44 12.01
C ALA A 211 -11.88 -5.07 11.47
N LEU A 212 -11.80 -4.83 10.16
CA LEU A 212 -12.38 -3.61 9.56
C LEU A 212 -13.92 -3.58 9.65
N SER A 213 -14.57 -4.68 10.02
CA SER A 213 -16.01 -4.67 10.33
C SER A 213 -16.38 -3.69 11.45
N ASP A 214 -15.45 -3.36 12.35
CA ASP A 214 -15.61 -2.38 13.42
C ASP A 214 -15.94 -0.96 12.91
N LEU A 215 -15.59 -0.63 11.66
CA LEU A 215 -15.89 0.67 11.04
C LEU A 215 -17.37 1.06 11.17
N SER A 216 -18.27 0.08 11.01
CA SER A 216 -19.72 0.30 11.01
C SER A 216 -20.27 0.71 12.38
N ASN A 217 -19.49 0.51 13.45
CA ASN A 217 -19.86 0.75 14.84
C ASN A 217 -19.02 1.82 15.52
N ASN A 218 -17.99 2.33 14.85
CA ASN A 218 -17.07 3.29 15.44
C ASN A 218 -17.57 4.74 15.20
N PRO A 219 -17.78 5.55 16.27
CA PRO A 219 -18.30 6.93 16.17
C PRO A 219 -17.49 7.84 15.25
N GLU A 220 -16.18 7.58 15.10
CA GLU A 220 -15.28 8.33 14.22
C GLU A 220 -15.67 8.27 12.73
N PHE A 221 -16.51 7.32 12.34
CA PHE A 221 -16.94 7.10 10.95
C PHE A 221 -18.44 7.33 10.75
N ILE A 222 -19.17 7.69 11.80
CA ILE A 222 -20.63 7.78 11.79
C ILE A 222 -21.06 9.23 11.93
N THR A 223 -21.94 9.68 11.04
CA THR A 223 -22.65 10.96 11.17
C THR A 223 -24.16 10.70 11.17
N SER A 224 -24.96 11.75 11.29
CA SER A 224 -26.42 11.65 11.18
C SER A 224 -26.89 11.11 9.82
N SER A 225 -26.10 11.29 8.75
CA SER A 225 -26.45 10.93 7.37
C SER A 225 -25.58 9.81 6.79
N TYR A 226 -24.53 9.37 7.48
CA TYR A 226 -23.56 8.42 6.96
C TYR A 226 -23.14 7.37 8.00
N ARG A 227 -23.09 6.12 7.54
CA ARG A 227 -22.48 4.99 8.25
C ARG A 227 -21.80 4.09 7.21
N PRO A 228 -20.50 3.77 7.36
CA PRO A 228 -19.84 2.88 6.43
C PRO A 228 -20.48 1.49 6.48
N LYS A 229 -20.58 0.84 5.32
CA LYS A 229 -21.06 -0.54 5.21
C LYS A 229 -19.89 -1.46 4.99
N VAL A 230 -19.75 -2.50 5.81
CA VAL A 230 -18.70 -3.50 5.62
C VAL A 230 -19.34 -4.83 5.23
N ARG A 231 -18.96 -5.37 4.08
CA ARG A 231 -19.46 -6.63 3.55
C ARG A 231 -18.30 -7.61 3.36
N THR A 232 -18.38 -8.77 3.97
CA THR A 232 -17.39 -9.84 3.74
C THR A 232 -18.01 -10.93 2.86
N ILE A 233 -17.36 -11.25 1.74
CA ILE A 233 -17.71 -12.35 0.86
C ILE A 233 -16.82 -13.53 1.21
N LYS A 234 -17.41 -14.66 1.58
CA LYS A 234 -16.65 -15.88 1.91
C LYS A 234 -16.38 -16.73 0.67
N PRO A 235 -15.34 -17.58 0.68
CA PRO A 235 -14.98 -18.44 -0.46
C PRO A 235 -16.14 -19.20 -1.09
N LYS A 236 -17.07 -19.73 -0.27
CA LYS A 236 -18.25 -20.48 -0.71
C LYS A 236 -19.30 -19.65 -1.47
N ASP A 237 -19.32 -18.34 -1.23
CA ASP A 237 -20.29 -17.39 -1.79
C ASP A 237 -19.75 -16.71 -3.06
N ILE A 238 -18.48 -16.97 -3.42
CA ILE A 238 -17.84 -16.52 -4.65
C ILE A 238 -18.37 -17.38 -5.80
N LYS A 239 -19.00 -16.73 -6.78
CA LYS A 239 -19.54 -17.37 -7.98
C LYS A 239 -19.04 -16.65 -9.24
N ILE A 240 -18.60 -17.43 -10.22
CA ILE A 240 -18.18 -16.98 -11.54
C ILE A 240 -19.16 -17.53 -12.56
N ARG A 241 -19.84 -16.64 -13.28
CA ARG A 241 -20.72 -17.06 -14.38
C ARG A 241 -19.86 -17.57 -15.54
N ILE A 242 -20.25 -18.72 -16.07
CA ILE A 242 -19.55 -19.42 -17.16
C ILE A 242 -19.42 -18.55 -18.42
N SER A 243 -20.42 -17.72 -18.71
CA SER A 243 -20.38 -16.81 -19.84
C SER A 243 -19.42 -15.61 -19.68
N ASP A 244 -18.92 -15.34 -18.47
CA ASP A 244 -17.97 -14.26 -18.18
C ASP A 244 -16.50 -14.70 -18.39
N LEU A 245 -16.28 -16.00 -18.53
CA LEU A 245 -14.97 -16.57 -18.81
C LEU A 245 -14.58 -16.34 -20.27
N LEU A 246 -13.35 -15.89 -20.48
CA LEU A 246 -12.72 -15.84 -21.79
C LEU A 246 -12.21 -17.23 -22.19
N LEU A 247 -11.97 -17.44 -23.47
CA LEU A 247 -11.36 -18.67 -23.99
C LEU A 247 -10.06 -19.01 -23.24
N SER A 248 -9.22 -18.01 -22.97
CA SER A 248 -7.96 -18.18 -22.21
C SER A 248 -8.21 -18.65 -20.78
N ASP A 249 -9.29 -18.21 -20.14
CA ASP A 249 -9.63 -18.65 -18.79
C ASP A 249 -10.05 -20.13 -18.80
N PHE A 250 -10.90 -20.52 -19.75
CA PHE A 250 -11.29 -21.92 -19.94
C PHE A 250 -10.08 -22.83 -20.17
N ILE A 251 -9.22 -22.46 -21.12
CA ILE A 251 -8.00 -23.21 -21.40
C ILE A 251 -7.17 -23.34 -20.14
N SER A 252 -7.02 -22.28 -19.35
CA SER A 252 -6.21 -22.36 -18.13
C SER A 252 -6.85 -23.14 -16.98
N ILE A 253 -8.17 -23.29 -16.95
CA ILE A 253 -8.84 -24.18 -15.98
C ILE A 253 -8.66 -25.64 -16.41
N MET A 254 -8.76 -25.90 -17.71
CA MET A 254 -8.74 -27.26 -18.27
C MET A 254 -7.32 -27.83 -18.42
N ASP A 255 -6.38 -27.01 -18.85
CA ASP A 255 -5.00 -27.40 -19.16
C ASP A 255 -4.16 -27.55 -17.88
N ASP A 256 -3.79 -28.79 -17.59
CA ASP A 256 -2.83 -29.18 -16.54
C ASP A 256 -1.40 -29.35 -17.09
N GLY A 257 -1.12 -28.79 -18.27
CA GLY A 257 0.14 -28.92 -18.99
C GLY A 257 0.17 -30.07 -20.00
N THR A 258 -0.93 -30.82 -20.13
CA THR A 258 -1.02 -31.99 -21.01
C THR A 258 -1.99 -31.81 -22.18
N MET A 259 -2.65 -30.65 -22.28
CA MET A 259 -3.65 -30.41 -23.33
C MET A 259 -2.95 -30.12 -24.66
N SER A 260 -3.14 -31.01 -25.65
CA SER A 260 -2.51 -30.89 -26.97
C SER A 260 -3.06 -29.72 -27.78
N ASP A 261 -2.31 -29.25 -28.78
CA ASP A 261 -2.76 -28.19 -29.68
C ASP A 261 -4.05 -28.56 -30.41
N LYS A 262 -4.22 -29.84 -30.79
CA LYS A 262 -5.47 -30.35 -31.37
C LYS A 262 -6.65 -30.16 -30.41
N MET A 263 -6.47 -30.47 -29.12
CA MET A 263 -7.52 -30.24 -28.11
C MET A 263 -7.84 -28.75 -27.96
N LYS A 264 -6.82 -27.88 -27.93
CA LYS A 264 -6.98 -26.43 -27.82
C LYS A 264 -7.72 -25.85 -29.01
N MET A 265 -7.43 -26.33 -30.23
CA MET A 265 -8.11 -25.94 -31.46
C MET A 265 -9.57 -26.39 -31.47
N LEU A 266 -9.87 -27.65 -31.14
CA LEU A 266 -11.25 -28.15 -31.10
C LEU A 266 -12.10 -27.41 -30.07
N PHE A 267 -11.57 -27.19 -28.87
CA PHE A 267 -12.27 -26.40 -27.84
C PHE A 267 -12.47 -24.95 -28.28
N ARG A 268 -11.46 -24.34 -28.92
CA ARG A 268 -11.59 -22.99 -29.50
C ARG A 268 -12.73 -22.95 -30.52
N SER A 269 -12.83 -23.93 -31.41
CA SER A 269 -13.92 -24.02 -32.39
C SER A 269 -15.30 -24.13 -31.72
N ALA A 270 -15.45 -25.00 -30.72
CA ALA A 270 -16.70 -25.13 -29.95
C ALA A 270 -17.10 -23.81 -29.28
N TYR A 271 -16.14 -23.15 -28.60
CA TYR A 271 -16.39 -21.86 -27.96
C TYR A 271 -16.80 -20.76 -28.96
N HIS A 272 -16.16 -20.71 -30.13
CA HIS A 272 -16.50 -19.73 -31.17
C HIS A 272 -17.86 -20.03 -31.83
N ASN A 273 -18.20 -21.29 -32.08
CA ASN A 273 -19.51 -21.69 -32.60
C ASN A 273 -20.63 -21.23 -31.66
N LEU A 274 -20.44 -21.42 -30.35
CA LEU A 274 -21.39 -20.97 -29.34
C LEU A 274 -21.58 -19.43 -29.34
N LYS A 275 -20.50 -18.67 -29.54
CA LYS A 275 -20.51 -17.20 -29.58
C LYS A 275 -20.99 -16.62 -30.91
N LYS A 276 -20.97 -17.38 -32.02
CA LYS A 276 -21.26 -16.91 -33.40
C LYS A 276 -22.67 -16.32 -33.56
N ASN A 277 -23.61 -16.64 -32.67
CA ASN A 277 -24.99 -16.17 -32.68
C ASN A 277 -25.26 -14.93 -31.80
N ASN A 278 -24.24 -14.14 -31.44
CA ASN A 278 -24.37 -13.01 -30.49
C ASN A 278 -25.02 -13.38 -29.15
N ARG A 279 -24.96 -14.67 -28.77
CA ARG A 279 -25.45 -15.13 -27.47
C ARG A 279 -24.63 -14.49 -26.37
N LYS A 280 -25.25 -13.53 -25.67
CA LYS A 280 -24.62 -12.80 -24.55
C LYS A 280 -24.37 -13.71 -23.35
N GLN A 281 -25.20 -14.75 -23.17
CA GLN A 281 -25.11 -15.73 -22.09
C GLN A 281 -25.24 -17.14 -22.65
N PHE A 282 -24.57 -18.09 -22.01
CA PHE A 282 -24.63 -19.51 -22.30
C PHE A 282 -24.31 -20.31 -21.03
N THR A 283 -24.77 -21.56 -21.00
CA THR A 283 -24.56 -22.47 -19.87
C THR A 283 -23.43 -23.48 -20.15
N ARG A 284 -22.94 -24.15 -19.10
CA ARG A 284 -22.00 -25.28 -19.23
C ARG A 284 -22.52 -26.37 -20.13
N ASN A 285 -23.81 -26.71 -20.03
CA ASN A 285 -24.40 -27.77 -20.83
C ASN A 285 -24.40 -27.42 -22.32
N GLU A 286 -24.72 -26.17 -22.68
CA GLU A 286 -24.67 -25.73 -24.08
C GLU A 286 -23.25 -25.78 -24.64
N LEU A 287 -22.24 -25.31 -23.88
CA LEU A 287 -20.85 -25.41 -24.30
C LEU A 287 -20.39 -26.88 -24.40
N LYS A 288 -20.85 -27.74 -23.50
CA LYS A 288 -20.60 -29.18 -23.56
C LYS A 288 -21.20 -29.81 -24.82
N THR A 289 -22.43 -29.43 -25.19
CA THR A 289 -23.09 -29.89 -26.42
C THR A 289 -22.30 -29.46 -27.66
N GLU A 290 -21.81 -28.22 -27.72
CA GLU A 290 -20.98 -27.74 -28.83
C GLU A 290 -19.65 -28.51 -28.94
N ILE A 291 -19.05 -28.91 -27.81
CA ILE A 291 -17.85 -29.75 -27.82
C ILE A 291 -18.16 -31.14 -28.38
N MET A 292 -19.27 -31.76 -27.93
CA MET A 292 -19.68 -33.09 -28.40
C MET A 292 -20.12 -33.09 -29.87
N ALA A 293 -20.67 -31.98 -30.37
CA ALA A 293 -21.06 -31.84 -31.77
C ALA A 293 -19.89 -31.83 -32.76
N LEU A 294 -18.66 -31.62 -32.28
CA LEU A 294 -17.43 -31.72 -33.08
C LEU A 294 -16.87 -33.15 -33.14
N GLU A 295 -17.51 -34.12 -32.48
CA GLU A 295 -17.07 -35.52 -32.49
C GLU A 295 -17.21 -36.16 -33.88
N ASP A 296 -16.13 -36.79 -34.33
CA ASP A 296 -16.06 -37.65 -35.51
C ASP A 296 -15.24 -38.92 -35.21
N ASP A 297 -15.27 -39.89 -36.12
CA ASP A 297 -14.59 -41.18 -35.95
C ASP A 297 -13.06 -41.05 -35.74
N THR A 298 -12.46 -39.94 -36.15
CA THR A 298 -11.01 -39.69 -36.06
C THR A 298 -10.59 -38.92 -34.82
N ASN A 299 -11.53 -38.26 -34.13
CA ASN A 299 -11.24 -37.34 -33.05
C ASN A 299 -11.93 -37.68 -31.72
N LYS A 300 -12.73 -38.74 -31.67
CA LYS A 300 -13.46 -39.17 -30.47
C LYS A 300 -12.64 -39.24 -29.17
N PRO A 301 -11.45 -39.88 -29.11
CA PRO A 301 -10.63 -39.87 -27.89
C PRO A 301 -10.16 -38.46 -27.47
N THR A 302 -10.04 -37.56 -28.45
CA THR A 302 -9.66 -36.15 -28.19
C THR A 302 -10.83 -35.40 -27.56
N ILE A 303 -12.06 -35.59 -28.07
CA ILE A 303 -13.27 -34.98 -27.50
C ILE A 303 -13.54 -35.50 -26.09
N GLU A 304 -13.45 -36.81 -25.86
CA GLU A 304 -13.56 -37.40 -24.52
C GLU A 304 -12.53 -36.79 -23.55
N GLY A 305 -11.29 -36.59 -24.01
CA GLY A 305 -10.23 -35.92 -23.25
C GLY A 305 -10.53 -34.45 -22.93
N ILE A 306 -11.21 -33.72 -23.83
CA ILE A 306 -11.68 -32.35 -23.56
C ILE A 306 -12.81 -32.38 -22.54
N ILE A 307 -13.81 -33.26 -22.68
CA ILE A 307 -14.96 -33.37 -21.78
C ILE A 307 -14.52 -33.74 -20.35
N TRP A 308 -13.54 -34.64 -20.21
CA TRP A 308 -12.97 -34.96 -18.91
C TRP A 308 -12.36 -33.73 -18.23
N ARG A 309 -11.57 -32.93 -18.98
CA ARG A 309 -11.00 -31.67 -18.46
C ARG A 309 -12.06 -30.61 -18.20
N PHE A 310 -13.10 -30.56 -19.03
CA PHE A 310 -14.25 -29.68 -18.84
C PHE A 310 -14.97 -29.97 -17.52
N GLY A 311 -14.89 -31.20 -17.01
CA GLY A 311 -15.37 -31.58 -15.68
C GLY A 311 -14.79 -30.74 -14.52
N LYS A 312 -13.62 -30.11 -14.70
CA LYS A 312 -13.05 -29.15 -13.71
C LYS A 312 -13.96 -27.94 -13.47
N LEU A 313 -14.83 -27.59 -14.43
CA LEU A 313 -15.84 -26.53 -14.31
C LEU A 313 -17.07 -26.94 -13.47
N ASN A 314 -17.10 -28.16 -12.93
CA ASN A 314 -18.11 -28.57 -11.95
C ASN A 314 -17.80 -28.08 -10.53
N ALA A 315 -16.65 -27.45 -10.31
CA ALA A 315 -16.32 -26.82 -9.03
C ALA A 315 -17.40 -25.80 -8.64
N GLN A 316 -17.74 -25.74 -7.36
CA GLN A 316 -18.85 -24.92 -6.84
C GLN A 316 -18.72 -23.42 -7.13
N ILE A 317 -17.51 -22.95 -7.45
CA ILE A 317 -17.25 -21.56 -7.81
C ILE A 317 -17.85 -21.18 -9.17
N PHE A 318 -18.06 -22.14 -10.08
CA PHE A 318 -18.62 -21.86 -11.39
C PHE A 318 -20.14 -22.03 -11.36
N ASP A 319 -20.83 -21.08 -11.97
CA ASP A 319 -22.29 -21.03 -12.05
C ASP A 319 -22.73 -20.67 -13.47
N ASP A 320 -23.92 -21.10 -13.88
CA ASP A 320 -24.43 -20.82 -15.22
C ASP A 320 -25.11 -19.43 -15.31
N PHE A 321 -25.55 -18.88 -14.17
CA PHE A 321 -26.36 -17.66 -14.12
C PHE A 321 -25.85 -16.62 -13.12
N VAL A 322 -25.19 -17.03 -12.03
CA VAL A 322 -24.76 -16.14 -10.95
C VAL A 322 -23.29 -15.74 -11.10
N THR A 323 -22.98 -14.49 -10.78
CA THR A 323 -21.65 -13.88 -10.88
C THR A 323 -21.53 -12.74 -9.87
N PHE A 324 -20.36 -12.10 -9.82
CA PHE A 324 -20.10 -10.90 -9.02
C PHE A 324 -20.92 -9.70 -9.57
N PRO A 325 -21.98 -9.23 -8.89
CA PRO A 325 -22.67 -8.03 -9.30
C PRO A 325 -21.82 -6.82 -8.90
N VAL A 326 -21.27 -6.11 -9.88
CA VAL A 326 -20.32 -5.00 -9.66
C VAL A 326 -20.97 -3.92 -8.79
N SER A 327 -22.24 -3.58 -9.05
CA SER A 327 -23.04 -2.62 -8.28
C SER A 327 -23.28 -3.03 -6.82
N ASP A 328 -23.19 -4.31 -6.50
CA ASP A 328 -23.32 -4.83 -5.13
C ASP A 328 -22.01 -4.86 -4.35
N TYR A 329 -20.90 -4.98 -5.07
CA TYR A 329 -19.55 -5.02 -4.51
C TYR A 329 -18.98 -3.61 -4.34
N PHE A 330 -19.46 -2.65 -5.13
CA PHE A 330 -19.04 -1.26 -5.08
C PHE A 330 -20.23 -0.34 -4.82
N LYS A 331 -20.34 0.14 -3.58
CA LYS A 331 -21.30 1.20 -3.18
C LYS A 331 -20.54 2.31 -2.48
N VAL A 332 -20.96 3.55 -2.66
CA VAL A 332 -20.41 4.70 -1.94
C VAL A 332 -20.52 4.43 -0.43
N GLY A 333 -19.40 4.61 0.29
CA GLY A 333 -19.30 4.31 1.71
C GLY A 333 -19.22 2.83 2.06
N GLN A 334 -19.00 1.94 1.09
CA GLN A 334 -18.93 0.50 1.31
C GLN A 334 -17.50 -0.03 1.17
N LEU A 335 -17.07 -0.79 2.17
CA LEU A 335 -15.93 -1.69 2.08
C LEU A 335 -16.44 -3.11 1.84
N THR A 336 -16.04 -3.69 0.72
CA THR A 336 -16.22 -5.11 0.43
C THR A 336 -14.90 -5.83 0.66
N ILE A 337 -14.90 -6.89 1.45
CA ILE A 337 -13.73 -7.76 1.69
C ILE A 337 -14.03 -9.09 1.00
N MET A 338 -13.29 -9.39 -0.06
CA MET A 338 -13.36 -10.67 -0.75
C MET A 338 -12.32 -11.62 -0.13
N ASP A 339 -12.81 -12.46 0.78
CA ASP A 339 -12.01 -13.50 1.41
C ASP A 339 -11.84 -14.65 0.41
N VAL A 340 -10.62 -14.77 -0.13
CA VAL A 340 -10.22 -15.86 -1.03
C VAL A 340 -9.28 -16.84 -0.33
N SER A 341 -9.20 -16.79 1.00
CA SER A 341 -8.37 -17.70 1.79
C SER A 341 -8.80 -19.15 1.59
N GLY A 342 -7.84 -20.06 1.56
CA GLY A 342 -8.08 -21.49 1.30
C GLY A 342 -8.39 -21.86 -0.15
N ILE A 343 -8.50 -20.88 -1.07
CA ILE A 343 -8.61 -21.12 -2.51
C ILE A 343 -7.20 -21.24 -3.13
N ASP A 344 -7.01 -22.16 -4.08
CA ASP A 344 -5.78 -22.27 -4.88
C ASP A 344 -5.46 -20.95 -5.60
N GLU A 345 -4.19 -20.53 -5.58
CA GLU A 345 -3.67 -19.37 -6.28
C GLU A 345 -4.15 -19.25 -7.73
N THR A 346 -4.18 -20.37 -8.48
CA THR A 346 -4.61 -20.35 -9.90
C THR A 346 -6.07 -19.95 -10.05
N VAL A 347 -6.90 -20.26 -9.05
CA VAL A 347 -8.32 -19.88 -8.97
C VAL A 347 -8.46 -18.49 -8.37
N GLN A 348 -7.64 -18.10 -7.38
CA GLN A 348 -7.58 -16.73 -6.87
C GLN A 348 -7.28 -15.72 -8.00
N GLN A 349 -6.27 -16.00 -8.83
CA GLN A 349 -5.93 -15.19 -10.00
C GLN A 349 -7.08 -15.12 -11.01
N LEU A 350 -7.82 -16.21 -11.19
CA LEU A 350 -8.99 -16.25 -12.08
C LEU A 350 -10.12 -15.36 -11.54
N ILE A 351 -10.45 -15.48 -10.24
CA ILE A 351 -11.46 -14.64 -9.58
C ILE A 351 -11.10 -13.16 -9.74
N ALA A 352 -9.85 -12.81 -9.42
CA ALA A 352 -9.36 -11.44 -9.57
C ALA A 352 -9.46 -10.98 -11.03
N SER A 353 -9.03 -11.81 -11.99
CA SER A 353 -9.08 -11.45 -13.41
C SER A 353 -10.51 -11.20 -13.91
N VAL A 354 -11.45 -12.10 -13.59
CA VAL A 354 -12.87 -11.96 -13.98
C VAL A 354 -13.50 -10.72 -13.35
N MET A 355 -13.31 -10.53 -12.04
CA MET A 355 -13.83 -9.36 -11.33
C MET A 355 -13.26 -8.08 -11.97
N LEU A 356 -11.93 -7.95 -12.04
CA LEU A 356 -11.27 -6.74 -12.52
C LEU A 356 -11.67 -6.39 -13.95
N ARG A 357 -11.81 -7.38 -14.84
CA ARG A 357 -12.30 -7.15 -16.21
C ARG A 357 -13.73 -6.64 -16.22
N ARG A 358 -14.61 -7.21 -15.38
CA ARG A 358 -16.00 -6.74 -15.25
C ARG A 358 -16.09 -5.33 -14.68
N LEU A 359 -15.29 -5.04 -13.66
CA LEU A 359 -15.20 -3.70 -13.07
C LEU A 359 -14.72 -2.68 -14.10
N PHE A 360 -13.66 -3.02 -14.84
CA PHE A 360 -13.11 -2.15 -15.86
C PHE A 360 -14.11 -1.90 -17.00
N ASP A 361 -14.77 -2.94 -17.53
CA ASP A 361 -15.86 -2.80 -18.52
C ASP A 361 -16.99 -1.91 -17.97
N ALA A 362 -17.39 -2.10 -16.71
CA ALA A 362 -18.45 -1.31 -16.09
C ALA A 362 -18.10 0.18 -16.01
N ARG A 363 -16.88 0.53 -15.56
CA ARG A 363 -16.41 1.91 -15.47
C ARG A 363 -16.16 2.53 -16.84
N GLU A 364 -15.43 1.85 -17.72
CA GLU A 364 -15.18 2.31 -19.09
C GLU A 364 -16.50 2.51 -19.85
N GLY A 365 -17.44 1.57 -19.72
CA GLY A 365 -18.74 1.65 -20.37
C GLY A 365 -19.63 2.74 -19.79
N THR A 366 -19.55 3.00 -18.49
CA THR A 366 -20.30 4.12 -17.87
C THR A 366 -19.74 5.47 -18.30
N GLU A 367 -18.42 5.67 -18.23
CA GLU A 367 -17.77 6.93 -18.63
C GLU A 367 -17.95 7.24 -20.13
N ASN A 368 -17.93 6.19 -20.98
CA ASN A 368 -18.16 6.33 -22.42
C ASN A 368 -19.66 6.32 -22.80
N ASN A 369 -20.57 6.47 -21.83
CA ASN A 369 -22.03 6.48 -22.03
C ASN A 369 -22.61 5.22 -22.73
N ARG A 370 -21.89 4.09 -22.69
CA ARG A 370 -22.38 2.78 -23.17
C ARG A 370 -23.32 2.11 -22.18
N TYR A 371 -23.15 2.40 -20.88
CA TYR A 371 -23.99 1.87 -19.81
C TYR A 371 -24.64 3.01 -19.03
N ASN A 372 -25.91 2.83 -18.67
CA ASN A 372 -26.70 3.75 -17.86
C ASN A 372 -27.47 2.96 -16.78
N GLU A 373 -28.31 3.62 -15.99
CA GLU A 373 -29.08 3.01 -14.89
C GLU A 373 -29.88 1.76 -15.28
N SER A 374 -30.27 1.59 -16.55
CA SER A 374 -30.94 0.38 -17.04
C SER A 374 -30.03 -0.86 -17.06
N ASN A 375 -28.71 -0.67 -17.05
CA ASN A 375 -27.71 -1.73 -17.02
C ASN A 375 -27.25 -2.02 -15.59
N VAL A 376 -28.15 -2.50 -14.73
CA VAL A 376 -27.92 -2.70 -13.27
C VAL A 376 -26.61 -3.43 -12.92
N ASP A 377 -26.19 -4.39 -13.74
CA ASP A 377 -24.97 -5.21 -13.51
C ASP A 377 -23.68 -4.59 -14.06
N LYS A 378 -23.77 -3.51 -14.83
CA LYS A 378 -22.66 -2.90 -15.59
C LYS A 378 -22.53 -1.39 -15.39
N PHE A 379 -23.53 -0.75 -14.83
CA PHE A 379 -23.49 0.69 -14.57
C PHE A 379 -22.84 0.98 -13.23
N LEU A 380 -21.80 1.83 -13.25
CA LEU A 380 -21.05 2.21 -12.07
C LEU A 380 -20.64 3.69 -12.22
N PRO A 381 -21.42 4.64 -11.70
CA PRO A 381 -21.27 6.08 -12.00
C PRO A 381 -20.23 6.82 -11.15
N TYR A 382 -19.44 6.10 -10.35
CA TYR A 382 -18.47 6.71 -9.44
C TYR A 382 -17.13 5.97 -9.49
N PRO A 383 -16.01 6.66 -9.17
CA PRO A 383 -14.71 6.03 -9.01
C PRO A 383 -14.72 4.97 -7.92
N VAL A 384 -13.85 3.97 -8.06
CA VAL A 384 -13.68 2.91 -7.07
C VAL A 384 -12.23 2.68 -6.75
N PHE A 385 -11.98 2.01 -5.62
CA PHE A 385 -10.65 1.66 -5.18
C PHE A 385 -10.53 0.16 -4.90
N VAL A 386 -9.55 -0.50 -5.51
CA VAL A 386 -9.32 -1.94 -5.36
C VAL A 386 -7.98 -2.17 -4.68
N VAL A 387 -7.98 -2.90 -3.58
CA VAL A 387 -6.79 -3.31 -2.86
C VAL A 387 -6.49 -4.77 -3.21
N ILE A 388 -5.27 -5.04 -3.68
CA ILE A 388 -4.80 -6.38 -4.01
C ILE A 388 -3.68 -6.74 -3.03
N GLU A 389 -4.01 -7.57 -2.05
CA GLU A 389 -3.03 -8.11 -1.11
C GLU A 389 -2.17 -9.20 -1.76
N GLU A 390 -0.91 -9.30 -1.33
CA GLU A 390 0.09 -10.22 -1.91
C GLU A 390 0.14 -10.12 -3.44
N ALA A 391 0.17 -8.89 -3.97
CA ALA A 391 0.08 -8.57 -5.39
C ALA A 391 1.05 -9.35 -6.29
N HIS A 392 2.20 -9.80 -5.78
CA HIS A 392 3.13 -10.65 -6.55
C HIS A 392 2.54 -12.03 -6.91
N ARG A 393 1.49 -12.49 -6.22
CA ARG A 393 0.72 -13.69 -6.58
C ARG A 393 -0.22 -13.43 -7.76
N PHE A 394 -0.61 -12.17 -7.98
CA PHE A 394 -1.56 -11.77 -9.02
C PHE A 394 -0.89 -11.14 -10.24
N ALA A 395 0.29 -10.55 -10.07
CA ALA A 395 1.12 -9.98 -11.14
C ALA A 395 2.61 -10.32 -10.94
N PRO A 396 3.01 -11.60 -11.02
CA PRO A 396 4.40 -12.00 -10.82
C PRO A 396 5.33 -11.50 -11.93
N HIS A 397 6.61 -11.35 -11.59
CA HIS A 397 7.68 -10.91 -12.50
C HIS A 397 7.89 -11.88 -13.67
N SER A 398 8.23 -13.14 -13.38
CA SER A 398 8.70 -14.13 -14.37
C SER A 398 7.65 -15.16 -14.81
N LYS A 399 6.54 -15.27 -14.08
CA LYS A 399 5.49 -16.25 -14.36
C LYS A 399 4.34 -15.56 -15.09
N GLU A 400 3.81 -16.20 -16.12
CA GLU A 400 2.52 -15.79 -16.67
C GLU A 400 1.43 -16.01 -15.63
N SER A 401 0.60 -14.99 -15.40
CA SER A 401 -0.56 -15.09 -14.50
C SER A 401 -1.78 -14.47 -15.14
N LYS A 402 -2.96 -15.00 -14.81
CA LYS A 402 -4.23 -14.64 -15.46
C LYS A 402 -4.66 -13.21 -15.18
N SER A 403 -4.33 -12.72 -13.99
CA SER A 403 -4.69 -11.39 -13.51
C SER A 403 -3.69 -10.33 -13.95
N LYS A 404 -2.45 -10.69 -14.30
CA LYS A 404 -1.39 -9.72 -14.68
C LYS A 404 -1.81 -8.81 -15.82
N SER A 405 -2.39 -9.36 -16.89
CA SER A 405 -2.78 -8.57 -18.07
C SER A 405 -3.80 -7.49 -17.72
N ILE A 406 -4.90 -7.85 -17.06
CA ILE A 406 -5.93 -6.89 -16.65
C ILE A 406 -5.43 -5.92 -15.57
N ILE A 407 -4.59 -6.37 -14.64
CA ILE A 407 -3.95 -5.48 -13.66
C ILE A 407 -3.13 -4.41 -14.39
N LYS A 408 -2.29 -4.80 -15.37
CA LYS A 408 -1.53 -3.84 -16.20
C LYS A 408 -2.44 -2.89 -16.97
N THR A 409 -3.50 -3.39 -17.59
CA THR A 409 -4.49 -2.54 -18.28
C THR A 409 -5.10 -1.51 -17.33
N ILE A 410 -5.51 -1.92 -16.13
CA ILE A 410 -6.08 -1.00 -15.14
C ILE A 410 -5.04 0.01 -14.65
N LEU A 411 -3.79 -0.41 -14.41
CA LEU A 411 -2.73 0.48 -13.97
C LEU A 411 -2.34 1.52 -15.03
N SER A 412 -2.49 1.19 -16.31
CA SER A 412 -2.18 2.10 -17.42
C SER A 412 -3.36 2.97 -17.86
N GLU A 413 -4.59 2.45 -17.80
CA GLU A 413 -5.78 3.11 -18.35
C GLU A 413 -6.85 3.45 -17.29
N GLY A 414 -6.81 2.81 -16.13
CA GLY A 414 -7.80 2.96 -15.05
C GLY A 414 -7.94 4.38 -14.54
N ARG A 415 -6.87 5.20 -14.64
CA ARG A 415 -6.91 6.65 -14.41
C ARG A 415 -8.05 7.34 -15.14
N LYS A 416 -8.25 7.04 -16.42
CA LYS A 416 -9.27 7.67 -17.28
C LYS A 416 -10.68 7.32 -16.83
N PHE A 417 -10.83 6.15 -16.21
CA PHE A 417 -12.12 5.58 -15.85
C PHE A 417 -12.35 5.54 -14.33
N GLY A 418 -11.52 6.22 -13.53
CA GLY A 418 -11.67 6.27 -12.07
C GLY A 418 -11.57 4.90 -11.39
N VAL A 419 -10.71 4.02 -11.87
CA VAL A 419 -10.39 2.73 -11.20
C VAL A 419 -9.03 2.84 -10.53
N GLY A 420 -9.03 3.12 -9.24
CA GLY A 420 -7.82 3.15 -8.42
C GLY A 420 -7.42 1.76 -7.93
N VAL A 421 -6.12 1.52 -7.83
CA VAL A 421 -5.56 0.24 -7.38
C VAL A 421 -4.51 0.47 -6.32
N CYS A 422 -4.55 -0.32 -5.25
CA CYS A 422 -3.52 -0.44 -4.24
C CYS A 422 -2.86 -1.81 -4.36
N LEU A 423 -1.59 -1.87 -4.80
CA LEU A 423 -0.82 -3.11 -4.81
C LEU A 423 -0.06 -3.27 -3.50
N ILE A 424 -0.28 -4.37 -2.79
CA ILE A 424 0.45 -4.65 -1.54
C ILE A 424 1.36 -5.85 -1.78
N SER A 425 2.65 -5.72 -1.50
CA SER A 425 3.56 -6.86 -1.64
C SER A 425 4.66 -6.85 -0.60
N GLN A 426 5.01 -8.06 -0.16
CA GLN A 426 6.17 -8.29 0.69
C GLN A 426 7.48 -8.52 -0.06
N ARG A 427 7.39 -8.76 -1.37
CA ARG A 427 8.51 -9.07 -2.25
C ARG A 427 8.36 -8.26 -3.53
N PRO A 428 8.78 -6.98 -3.55
CA PRO A 428 8.72 -6.15 -4.75
C PRO A 428 9.51 -6.76 -5.91
N SER A 429 10.64 -7.44 -5.66
CA SER A 429 11.42 -8.14 -6.70
C SER A 429 10.66 -9.28 -7.40
N LYS A 430 9.60 -9.82 -6.77
CA LYS A 430 8.75 -10.87 -7.38
C LYS A 430 7.52 -10.30 -8.08
N LEU A 431 7.24 -9.01 -7.93
CA LEU A 431 6.16 -8.31 -8.61
C LEU A 431 6.65 -7.86 -10.00
N ASP A 432 5.74 -7.84 -10.97
CA ASP A 432 5.99 -7.26 -12.28
C ASP A 432 6.46 -5.81 -12.16
N ALA A 433 7.60 -5.49 -12.79
CA ALA A 433 8.25 -4.19 -12.66
C ALA A 433 7.39 -3.05 -13.21
N ASP A 434 6.74 -3.28 -14.36
CA ASP A 434 5.83 -2.31 -14.96
C ASP A 434 4.62 -2.06 -14.06
N SER A 435 4.06 -3.11 -13.46
CA SER A 435 2.93 -2.97 -12.54
C SER A 435 3.30 -2.14 -11.31
N LEU A 436 4.52 -2.29 -10.79
CA LEU A 436 5.00 -1.48 -9.67
C LEU A 436 5.29 -0.02 -10.09
N SER A 437 5.91 0.21 -11.25
CA SER A 437 6.27 1.56 -11.72
C SER A 437 5.06 2.41 -12.10
N GLN A 438 3.93 1.79 -12.48
CA GLN A 438 2.67 2.50 -12.69
C GLN A 438 2.00 2.95 -11.37
N CYS A 439 2.46 2.47 -10.21
CA CYS A 439 1.98 2.95 -8.91
C CYS A 439 2.73 4.23 -8.53
N MET A 440 2.18 5.38 -8.91
CA MET A 440 2.85 6.68 -8.79
C MET A 440 2.91 7.22 -7.36
N THR A 441 2.22 6.59 -6.41
CA THR A 441 2.39 6.79 -4.97
C THR A 441 2.89 5.50 -4.34
N GLN A 442 3.86 5.59 -3.43
CA GLN A 442 4.41 4.41 -2.76
C GLN A 442 4.60 4.67 -1.26
N ILE A 443 4.14 3.72 -0.46
CA ILE A 443 4.42 3.62 0.97
C ILE A 443 5.37 2.44 1.17
N THR A 444 6.65 2.75 1.36
CA THR A 444 7.71 1.75 1.56
C THR A 444 8.05 1.66 3.03
N MET A 445 7.78 0.53 3.67
CA MET A 445 8.21 0.27 5.05
C MET A 445 9.51 -0.55 5.06
N ARG A 446 9.92 -1.07 6.22
CA ARG A 446 11.18 -1.80 6.36
C ARG A 446 11.39 -2.88 5.29
N ILE A 447 12.48 -2.76 4.53
CA ILE A 447 12.93 -3.74 3.53
C ILE A 447 14.40 -4.05 3.79
N ILE A 448 14.71 -5.33 4.01
CA ILE A 448 16.07 -5.79 4.34
C ILE A 448 16.78 -6.36 3.10
N ASN A 449 16.05 -7.07 2.23
CA ASN A 449 16.64 -7.76 1.08
C ASN A 449 17.18 -6.76 0.03
N PRO A 450 18.47 -6.82 -0.35
CA PRO A 450 19.06 -5.92 -1.33
C PRO A 450 18.38 -5.94 -2.71
N ALA A 451 17.94 -7.12 -3.18
CA ALA A 451 17.23 -7.23 -4.47
C ALA A 451 15.88 -6.48 -4.44
N ASP A 452 15.20 -6.50 -3.30
CA ASP A 452 13.96 -5.75 -3.10
C ASP A 452 14.22 -4.25 -3.01
N GLN A 453 15.30 -3.83 -2.34
CA GLN A 453 15.71 -2.41 -2.29
C GLN A 453 16.07 -1.88 -3.68
N GLN A 454 16.79 -2.66 -4.48
CA GLN A 454 17.15 -2.28 -5.84
C GLN A 454 15.90 -2.11 -6.71
N GLN A 455 14.95 -3.05 -6.63
CA GLN A 455 13.69 -2.93 -7.37
C GLN A 455 12.92 -1.66 -6.99
N ILE A 456 12.88 -1.32 -5.70
CA ILE A 456 12.26 -0.09 -5.20
C ILE A 456 12.99 1.15 -5.74
N SER A 457 14.33 1.13 -5.77
CA SER A 457 15.12 2.26 -6.28
C SER A 457 14.93 2.54 -7.77
N GLN A 458 14.52 1.53 -8.52
CA GLN A 458 14.22 1.66 -9.95
C GLN A 458 12.78 2.10 -10.19
N SER A 459 11.87 1.84 -9.25
CA SER A 459 10.45 2.19 -9.40
C SER A 459 10.09 3.58 -8.87
N ILE A 460 10.84 4.12 -7.90
CA ILE A 460 10.54 5.43 -7.32
C ILE A 460 11.37 6.53 -8.01
N GLU A 461 10.71 7.36 -8.82
CA GLU A 461 11.35 8.52 -9.48
C GLU A 461 11.65 9.69 -8.52
N SER A 462 10.87 9.82 -7.44
CA SER A 462 10.90 11.00 -6.56
C SER A 462 11.71 10.84 -5.28
N ALA A 463 12.05 9.62 -4.85
CA ALA A 463 12.79 9.38 -3.61
C ALA A 463 14.30 9.38 -3.87
N SER A 464 15.03 10.07 -3.00
CA SER A 464 16.49 10.11 -3.07
C SER A 464 17.11 8.76 -2.68
N ARG A 465 18.31 8.46 -3.19
CA ARG A 465 19.04 7.21 -2.86
C ARG A 465 19.34 7.09 -1.37
N GLU A 466 19.54 8.23 -0.70
CA GLU A 466 19.78 8.28 0.74
C GLU A 466 18.56 7.77 1.53
N MET A 467 17.34 8.16 1.17
CA MET A 467 16.13 7.62 1.80
C MET A 467 16.00 6.11 1.63
N ILE A 468 16.36 5.57 0.46
CA ILE A 468 16.32 4.13 0.21
C ILE A 468 17.32 3.39 1.11
N SER A 469 18.48 3.99 1.37
CA SER A 469 19.49 3.42 2.27
C SER A 469 19.02 3.31 3.73
N GLU A 470 17.97 4.06 4.12
CA GLU A 470 17.37 3.99 5.46
C GLU A 470 16.33 2.86 5.61
N LEU A 471 15.85 2.27 4.51
CA LEU A 471 14.82 1.22 4.54
C LEU A 471 15.12 0.06 5.50
N PRO A 472 16.37 -0.44 5.64
CA PRO A 472 16.68 -1.50 6.60
C PRO A 472 16.56 -1.06 8.07
N ALA A 473 16.78 0.23 8.36
CA ALA A 473 16.80 0.78 9.71
C ALA A 473 15.40 1.16 10.23
N LEU A 474 14.39 1.21 9.37
CA LEU A 474 13.02 1.56 9.75
C LEU A 474 12.46 0.60 10.82
N ALA A 475 11.92 1.16 11.89
CA ALA A 475 11.20 0.40 12.90
C ALA A 475 9.80 -0.03 12.39
N LYS A 476 9.16 -0.96 13.11
CA LYS A 476 7.78 -1.35 12.84
C LYS A 476 6.85 -0.14 12.94
N GLY A 477 6.00 0.05 11.94
CA GLY A 477 5.11 1.23 11.87
C GLY A 477 5.79 2.52 11.39
N GLN A 478 7.04 2.46 10.92
CA GLN A 478 7.66 3.55 10.17
C GLN A 478 7.64 3.22 8.66
N ALA A 479 7.52 4.25 7.84
CA ALA A 479 7.51 4.13 6.39
C ALA A 479 8.09 5.38 5.72
N ILE A 480 8.58 5.21 4.50
CA ILE A 480 8.87 6.28 3.56
C ILE A 480 7.66 6.39 2.63
N ILE A 481 7.06 7.57 2.58
CA ILE A 481 5.98 7.88 1.64
C ILE A 481 6.59 8.73 0.53
N SER A 482 6.38 8.33 -0.72
CA SER A 482 6.88 9.04 -1.91
C SER A 482 5.84 9.04 -3.02
N GLY A 483 6.04 9.92 -4.01
CA GLY A 483 5.23 9.96 -5.21
C GLY A 483 4.20 11.09 -5.24
N VAL A 484 3.23 10.96 -6.13
CA VAL A 484 2.37 12.08 -6.56
C VAL A 484 1.30 12.52 -5.56
N ALA A 485 0.97 11.71 -4.55
CA ALA A 485 -0.04 12.10 -3.54
C ALA A 485 0.49 13.05 -2.43
N ILE A 486 1.78 13.39 -2.49
CA ILE A 486 2.55 14.16 -1.50
C ILE A 486 3.51 15.09 -2.28
N ASN A 487 3.89 16.24 -1.71
CA ASN A 487 4.78 17.19 -2.40
C ASN A 487 6.26 16.77 -2.37
N THR A 488 6.70 16.19 -1.25
CA THR A 488 8.08 15.73 -1.10
C THR A 488 8.14 14.42 -0.32
N PRO A 489 8.93 13.42 -0.76
CA PRO A 489 8.97 12.15 -0.06
C PRO A 489 9.42 12.29 1.39
N THR A 490 8.79 11.57 2.31
CA THR A 490 8.93 11.84 3.75
C THR A 490 8.93 10.55 4.57
N LEU A 491 9.77 10.52 5.62
CA LEU A 491 9.73 9.51 6.67
C LEU A 491 8.56 9.78 7.61
N VAL A 492 7.70 8.78 7.77
CA VAL A 492 6.43 8.87 8.48
C VAL A 492 6.33 7.77 9.53
N ARG A 493 5.85 8.14 10.71
CA ARG A 493 5.32 7.18 11.69
C ARG A 493 3.84 7.00 11.42
N ILE A 494 3.44 5.79 11.04
CA ILE A 494 2.04 5.43 10.77
C ILE A 494 1.21 5.68 12.03
N ARG A 495 0.06 6.35 11.87
CA ARG A 495 -0.83 6.66 13.00
C ARG A 495 -1.42 5.37 13.59
N LYS A 496 -1.97 5.48 14.80
CA LYS A 496 -2.76 4.38 15.37
C LYS A 496 -4.03 4.17 14.54
N LYS A 497 -4.33 2.91 14.23
CA LYS A 497 -5.63 2.47 13.70
C LYS A 497 -6.75 2.78 14.68
N LEU A 498 -7.91 3.12 14.14
CA LEU A 498 -9.14 3.35 14.90
C LEU A 498 -9.99 2.08 15.03
N THR A 499 -9.81 1.13 14.11
CA THR A 499 -10.41 -0.21 14.17
C THR A 499 -9.56 -1.18 14.97
N GLY A 500 -10.14 -2.32 15.38
CA GLY A 500 -9.43 -3.37 16.10
C GLY A 500 -8.19 -3.91 15.38
N ASP A 501 -7.41 -4.69 16.12
CA ASP A 501 -6.25 -5.38 15.57
C ASP A 501 -6.67 -6.39 14.49
N LEU A 502 -5.93 -6.40 13.38
CA LEU A 502 -6.15 -7.35 12.29
C LEU A 502 -5.87 -8.78 12.75
N LYS A 503 -6.61 -9.75 12.20
CA LYS A 503 -6.32 -11.18 12.44
C LYS A 503 -5.02 -11.53 11.72
N GLY A 504 -4.21 -12.42 12.31
CA GLY A 504 -2.94 -12.85 11.70
C GLY A 504 -1.67 -12.43 12.43
N ARG A 505 -1.74 -11.88 13.66
CA ARG A 505 -0.54 -11.87 14.52
C ARG A 505 -0.09 -13.31 14.73
N SER A 506 1.23 -13.52 14.69
CA SER A 506 1.84 -14.79 15.08
C SER A 506 1.21 -15.24 16.40
N LYS A 507 0.62 -16.44 16.39
CA LYS A 507 0.05 -17.03 17.60
C LYS A 507 1.16 -17.08 18.66
N ASP A 508 0.87 -16.60 19.87
CA ASP A 508 1.79 -16.79 20.99
C ASP A 508 1.74 -18.27 21.38
N ALA A 509 2.67 -19.04 20.81
CA ALA A 509 2.71 -20.47 21.02
C ALA A 509 2.90 -20.83 22.51
N PRO A 510 3.82 -20.19 23.25
CA PRO A 510 3.90 -20.37 24.70
C PRO A 510 2.59 -20.12 25.45
N GLU A 511 1.88 -19.03 25.16
CA GLU A 511 0.60 -18.73 25.82
C GLU A 511 -0.46 -19.77 25.50
N LEU A 512 -0.58 -20.18 24.23
CA LEU A 512 -1.52 -21.22 23.80
C LEU A 512 -1.20 -22.58 24.40
N TRP A 513 0.09 -22.96 24.44
CA TRP A 513 0.53 -24.20 25.10
C TRP A 513 0.25 -24.18 26.60
N ALA A 514 0.45 -23.03 27.26
CA ALA A 514 0.12 -22.87 28.67
C ALA A 514 -1.39 -22.95 28.93
N ALA A 515 -2.20 -22.40 28.04
CA ALA A 515 -3.66 -22.49 28.11
C ALA A 515 -4.13 -23.95 27.93
N GLU A 516 -3.57 -24.68 26.96
CA GLU A 516 -3.89 -26.09 26.73
C GLU A 516 -3.48 -26.95 27.92
N ARG A 517 -2.27 -26.76 28.47
CA ARG A 517 -1.85 -27.48 29.69
C ARG A 517 -2.78 -27.25 30.87
N LYS A 518 -3.22 -26.00 31.08
CA LYS A 518 -4.21 -25.69 32.14
C LYS A 518 -5.57 -26.35 31.88
N TYR A 519 -5.97 -26.49 30.62
CA TYR A 519 -7.17 -27.21 30.24
C TYR A 519 -7.03 -28.70 30.53
N GLU A 520 -5.93 -29.32 30.11
CA GLU A 520 -5.61 -30.74 30.38
C GLU A 520 -5.53 -31.02 31.89
N GLU A 521 -4.82 -30.21 32.67
CA GLU A 521 -4.71 -30.34 34.13
C GLU A 521 -6.07 -30.30 34.81
N LYS A 522 -6.98 -29.41 34.38
CA LYS A 522 -8.35 -29.36 34.91
C LYS A 522 -9.16 -30.60 34.56
N HIS A 523 -9.00 -31.15 33.36
CA HIS A 523 -9.75 -32.33 32.91
C HIS A 523 -9.22 -33.62 33.53
N ILE A 524 -7.90 -33.72 33.72
CA ILE A 524 -7.27 -34.81 34.46
C ILE A 524 -7.69 -34.75 35.94
N ALA A 525 -7.71 -33.58 36.58
CA ALA A 525 -8.17 -33.44 37.96
C ALA A 525 -9.66 -33.78 38.15
N LEU A 526 -10.49 -33.53 37.13
CA LEU A 526 -11.91 -33.94 37.11
C LEU A 526 -12.07 -35.45 36.92
N GLN A 527 -11.24 -36.10 36.10
CA GLN A 527 -11.23 -37.55 35.93
C GLN A 527 -10.75 -38.27 37.20
N VAL A 528 -9.66 -37.80 37.82
CA VAL A 528 -9.14 -38.38 39.06
C VAL A 528 -10.16 -38.26 40.20
N ARG A 529 -10.86 -37.13 40.32
CA ARG A 529 -11.96 -36.99 41.30
C ARG A 529 -13.13 -37.94 41.05
N ALA A 530 -13.50 -38.16 39.79
CA ALA A 530 -14.57 -39.08 39.43
C ALA A 530 -14.19 -40.54 39.72
N ASP A 531 -12.92 -40.90 39.49
CA ASP A 531 -12.40 -42.23 39.81
C ASP A 531 -12.26 -42.44 41.33
N GLU A 532 -11.81 -41.42 42.08
CA GLU A 532 -11.74 -41.46 43.55
C GLU A 532 -13.15 -41.55 44.19
N GLU A 533 -14.16 -40.85 43.68
CA GLU A 533 -15.55 -40.95 44.15
C GLU A 533 -16.19 -42.32 43.85
N MET A 534 -15.72 -43.03 42.83
CA MET A 534 -16.14 -44.40 42.53
C MET A 534 -15.47 -45.45 43.44
N ASP A 535 -14.26 -45.18 43.94
CA ASP A 535 -13.47 -46.13 44.75
C ASP A 535 -13.82 -46.09 46.26
N VAL A 536 -14.56 -45.07 46.73
CA VAL A 536 -15.09 -45.00 48.12
C VAL A 536 -16.41 -45.77 48.31
N GLY A 537 -16.87 -46.49 47.28
CA GLY A 537 -18.15 -47.18 47.21
C GLY A 537 -18.11 -48.71 47.41
N VAL A 538 -17.09 -49.26 48.08
CA VAL A 538 -16.98 -50.70 48.41
C VAL A 538 -16.86 -50.95 49.90
#